data_AF-A0A7K8NY31-F1
#
_entry.id   AF-A0A7K8NY31-F1
#
_cell.length_a   1.000
_cell.length_b   1.000
_cell.length_c   1.000
_cell.angle_alpha   90.00
_cell.angle_beta   90.00
_cell.angle_gamma   90.00
#
_symmetry.space_group_name_H-M   'P 1'
#
loop_
_entity.id
_entity.type
_entity.pdbx_description
1 polymer ?
#
loop_
_entity_poly.entity_id
_entity_poly.type
_entity_poly.pdbx_seq_one_letter_code
_entity_poly.pdbx_strand_id
1 'polypeptide(L)'
;RCTGQVEVKHEGQWGTVCSYDFHWDVREASVVCRQLGCGTMARAFPYTPFGAGAGRIWLQPFFCHGTETALHHCPHYGSGQHYCDHNWDIGVTCSGEGLGDCAGGQPFGCVRTTRDLRLSPLAGFVRLVSGDGACSGRVEVRQGRGWATLCKAHVDLNTAHVICKELGCG
;
A
#
# COMPACT_ATOMS: atom_id res chain seq x y z
N ARG A 1 -7.72 16.43 11.02
CA ARG A 1 -6.41 16.03 10.46
C ARG A 1 -6.18 14.58 10.89
N CYS A 2 -6.13 13.62 9.97
CA CYS A 2 -6.00 12.20 10.29
C CYS A 2 -4.62 11.69 9.87
N THR A 3 -3.59 12.10 10.59
CA THR A 3 -2.19 11.84 10.23
C THR A 3 -1.36 11.77 11.48
N GLY A 4 -0.53 10.74 11.62
CA GLY A 4 0.35 10.60 12.77
C GLY A 4 1.01 9.22 12.87
N GLN A 5 1.78 9.07 13.95
CA GLN A 5 2.34 7.79 14.38
C GLN A 5 1.22 6.86 14.83
N VAL A 6 1.35 5.56 14.53
CA VAL A 6 0.39 4.56 14.98
C VAL A 6 0.82 4.01 16.33
N GLU A 7 -0.07 4.13 17.31
CA GLU A 7 0.08 3.52 18.62
C GLU A 7 -1.08 2.55 18.86
N VAL A 8 -0.78 1.42 19.48
CA VAL A 8 -1.77 0.40 19.85
C VAL A 8 -1.81 0.22 21.35
N LYS A 9 -3.02 -0.01 21.87
CA LYS A 9 -3.25 -0.29 23.28
C LYS A 9 -3.37 -1.79 23.48
N HIS A 10 -2.40 -2.38 24.19
CA HIS A 10 -2.38 -3.80 24.53
C HIS A 10 -2.21 -3.95 26.05
N GLU A 11 -3.02 -4.81 26.69
CA GLU A 11 -3.01 -5.02 28.15
C GLU A 11 -3.09 -3.72 28.99
N GLY A 12 -3.83 -2.72 28.49
CA GLY A 12 -4.00 -1.43 29.16
C GLY A 12 -2.88 -0.42 28.93
N GLN A 13 -1.79 -0.79 28.27
CA GLN A 13 -0.64 0.08 27.99
C GLN A 13 -0.60 0.49 26.51
N TRP A 14 -0.29 1.76 26.26
CA TRP A 14 -0.01 2.26 24.91
C TRP A 14 1.43 1.97 24.52
N GLY A 15 1.65 1.65 23.25
CA GLY A 15 2.98 1.50 22.69
C GLY A 15 2.98 1.68 21.18
N THR A 16 4.16 1.94 20.64
CA THR A 16 4.38 2.13 19.20
C THR A 16 4.42 0.80 18.48
N VAL A 17 4.30 0.82 17.15
CA VAL A 17 4.37 -0.39 16.33
C VAL A 17 5.54 -0.27 15.36
N CYS A 18 6.32 -1.34 15.24
CA CYS A 18 7.48 -1.43 14.36
C CYS A 18 7.13 -2.05 13.00
N SER A 19 7.78 -1.60 11.92
CA SER A 19 7.60 -2.13 10.55
C SER A 19 8.43 -3.38 10.20
N TYR A 20 9.18 -3.95 11.15
CA TYR A 20 10.23 -4.96 10.88
C TYR A 20 9.81 -6.01 9.86
N ASP A 21 10.72 -6.27 8.91
CA ASP A 21 10.51 -7.13 7.72
C ASP A 21 9.51 -6.58 6.68
N PHE A 22 9.38 -5.25 6.60
CA PHE A 22 8.58 -4.51 5.60
C PHE A 22 7.07 -4.77 5.65
N HIS A 23 6.54 -5.30 6.75
CA HIS A 23 5.12 -5.61 6.90
C HIS A 23 4.29 -4.42 7.45
N TRP A 24 4.41 -3.28 6.77
CA TRP A 24 3.51 -2.14 6.96
C TRP A 24 3.17 -1.52 5.61
N ASP A 25 2.03 -1.91 5.07
CA ASP A 25 1.58 -1.45 3.77
C ASP A 25 0.20 -0.80 3.81
N VAL A 26 -0.31 -0.48 2.62
CA VAL A 26 -1.57 0.23 2.46
C VAL A 26 -2.76 -0.55 3.03
N ARG A 27 -2.69 -1.89 3.14
CA ARG A 27 -3.76 -2.73 3.71
C ARG A 27 -3.91 -2.48 5.20
N GLU A 28 -2.83 -2.58 5.96
CA GLU A 28 -2.83 -2.31 7.40
C GLU A 28 -3.20 -0.84 7.67
N ALA A 29 -2.61 0.08 6.91
CA ALA A 29 -2.90 1.50 7.03
C ALA A 29 -4.38 1.83 6.73
N SER A 30 -4.99 1.16 5.77
CA SER A 30 -6.42 1.33 5.45
C SER A 30 -7.32 0.82 6.57
N VAL A 31 -6.95 -0.28 7.23
CA VAL A 31 -7.65 -0.78 8.42
C VAL A 31 -7.60 0.27 9.55
N VAL A 32 -6.44 0.89 9.80
CA VAL A 32 -6.31 1.98 10.79
C VAL A 32 -7.20 3.16 10.45
N CYS A 33 -7.15 3.64 9.21
CA CYS A 33 -7.93 4.81 8.81
C CYS A 33 -9.44 4.55 8.93
N ARG A 34 -9.88 3.34 8.59
CA ARG A 34 -11.28 2.93 8.78
C ARG A 34 -11.63 2.82 10.25
N GLN A 35 -10.78 2.21 11.07
CA GLN A 35 -10.97 2.06 12.51
C GLN A 35 -11.08 3.43 13.21
N LEU A 36 -10.33 4.43 12.75
CA LEU A 36 -10.35 5.81 13.28
C LEU A 36 -11.49 6.68 12.69
N GLY A 37 -12.30 6.16 11.77
CA GLY A 37 -13.35 6.93 11.09
C GLY A 37 -12.81 8.04 10.17
N CYS A 38 -11.55 7.92 9.75
CA CYS A 38 -10.80 8.92 9.00
C CYS A 38 -10.84 8.71 7.47
N GLY A 39 -11.67 7.78 6.99
CA GLY A 39 -11.74 7.37 5.59
C GLY A 39 -11.10 6.02 5.32
N THR A 40 -11.09 5.60 4.06
CA THR A 40 -10.56 4.29 3.62
C THR A 40 -9.26 4.40 2.85
N MET A 41 -8.88 5.60 2.40
CA MET A 41 -7.60 5.83 1.75
C MET A 41 -6.53 6.11 2.78
N ALA A 42 -5.42 5.39 2.67
CA ALA A 42 -4.31 5.46 3.60
C ALA A 42 -2.97 5.43 2.87
N ARG A 43 -2.03 6.22 3.36
CA ARG A 43 -0.62 6.10 3.02
C ARG A 43 0.12 5.55 4.22
N ALA A 44 0.78 4.42 4.01
CA ALA A 44 1.62 3.75 4.99
C ALA A 44 3.03 4.36 4.98
N PHE A 45 3.58 4.62 6.17
CA PHE A 45 4.97 5.02 6.38
C PHE A 45 5.66 3.96 7.24
N PRO A 46 6.56 3.14 6.67
CA PRO A 46 7.21 2.03 7.37
C PRO A 46 8.44 2.45 8.19
N TYR A 47 8.66 3.75 8.38
CA TYR A 47 9.70 4.36 9.19
C TYR A 47 9.07 5.50 9.97
N THR A 48 9.86 6.30 10.71
CA THR A 48 9.46 7.44 11.55
C THR A 48 9.30 8.78 10.81
N PRO A 49 8.23 9.03 10.03
CA PRO A 49 8.05 10.33 9.37
C PRO A 49 7.68 11.44 10.36
N PHE A 50 7.25 11.10 11.58
CA PHE A 50 6.71 12.04 12.58
C PHE A 50 7.61 12.21 13.81
N GLY A 51 8.83 11.66 13.75
CA GLY A 51 9.75 11.56 14.89
C GLY A 51 9.70 10.18 15.55
N ALA A 52 10.74 9.87 16.32
CA ALA A 52 10.80 8.66 17.13
C ALA A 52 9.77 8.73 18.26
N GLY A 53 9.00 7.66 18.44
CA GLY A 53 8.15 7.52 19.60
C GLY A 53 8.94 7.31 20.89
N ALA A 54 8.21 7.08 21.98
CA ALA A 54 8.79 6.78 23.27
C ALA A 54 7.98 5.67 23.95
N GLY A 55 8.67 4.81 24.69
CA GLY A 55 8.04 3.78 25.52
C GLY A 55 8.11 2.40 24.91
N ARG A 56 7.08 1.58 25.13
CA ARG A 56 7.09 0.18 24.71
C ARG A 56 6.84 0.08 23.21
N ILE A 57 7.69 -0.66 22.51
CA ILE A 57 7.45 -1.05 21.11
C ILE A 57 6.71 -2.37 21.14
N TRP A 58 5.46 -2.36 20.67
CA TRP A 58 4.74 -3.58 20.36
C TRP A 58 5.19 -4.05 18.99
N LEU A 59 5.92 -5.17 18.96
CA LEU A 59 6.11 -5.82 17.69
C LEU A 59 4.90 -6.72 17.40
N GLN A 60 4.15 -6.33 16.38
CA GLN A 60 3.11 -7.15 15.78
C GLN A 60 3.16 -6.90 14.27
N PRO A 61 3.81 -7.76 13.46
CA PRO A 61 3.62 -7.71 12.02
C PRO A 61 2.15 -8.05 11.78
N PHE A 62 1.38 -7.03 11.42
CA PHE A 62 -0.02 -7.18 11.07
C PHE A 62 -0.07 -7.59 9.60
N PHE A 63 -0.65 -8.75 9.31
CA PHE A 63 -0.84 -9.24 7.96
C PHE A 63 -2.29 -9.09 7.56
N CYS A 64 -2.74 -7.84 7.43
CA CYS A 64 -4.14 -7.56 7.16
C CYS A 64 -4.51 -7.95 5.73
N HIS A 65 -5.68 -8.55 5.56
CA HIS A 65 -6.34 -8.68 4.26
C HIS A 65 -6.89 -7.34 3.75
N GLY A 66 -7.06 -6.34 4.63
CA GLY A 66 -7.61 -5.02 4.35
C GLY A 66 -9.13 -4.93 4.57
N THR A 67 -9.78 -6.05 4.94
CA THR A 67 -11.22 -6.14 5.22
C THR A 67 -11.53 -6.12 6.71
N GLU A 68 -10.50 -6.21 7.57
CA GLU A 68 -10.62 -6.26 9.01
C GLU A 68 -11.15 -4.94 9.59
N THR A 69 -12.01 -5.02 10.60
CA THR A 69 -12.59 -3.83 11.23
C THR A 69 -11.60 -3.08 12.13
N ALA A 70 -10.53 -3.75 12.58
CA ALA A 70 -9.53 -3.17 13.45
C ALA A 70 -8.18 -3.92 13.33
N LEU A 71 -7.07 -3.25 13.62
CA LEU A 71 -5.73 -3.85 13.51
C LEU A 71 -5.55 -5.14 14.32
N HIS A 72 -6.15 -5.22 15.51
CA HIS A 72 -6.05 -6.40 16.37
C HIS A 72 -6.76 -7.65 15.82
N HIS A 73 -7.61 -7.49 14.80
CA HIS A 73 -8.25 -8.60 14.08
C HIS A 73 -7.37 -9.14 12.95
N CYS A 74 -6.31 -8.42 12.56
CA CYS A 74 -5.40 -8.93 11.55
C CYS A 74 -4.57 -10.09 12.13
N PRO A 75 -4.28 -11.13 11.32
CA PRO A 75 -3.29 -12.13 11.69
C PRO A 75 -1.98 -11.48 12.12
N HIS A 76 -1.46 -11.88 13.28
CA HIS A 76 -0.22 -11.36 13.84
C HIS A 76 0.46 -12.46 14.67
N TYR A 77 1.79 -12.50 14.67
CA TYR A 77 2.57 -13.53 15.39
C TYR A 77 2.68 -13.31 16.91
N GLY A 78 1.87 -12.41 17.47
CA GLY A 78 1.94 -12.01 18.89
C GLY A 78 3.05 -10.99 19.16
N SER A 79 3.15 -10.56 20.42
CA SER A 79 4.15 -9.61 20.91
C SER A 79 5.43 -10.35 21.36
N GLY A 80 6.39 -10.50 20.44
CA GLY A 80 7.71 -11.10 20.72
C GLY A 80 8.76 -10.09 21.20
N GLN A 81 9.95 -10.57 21.59
CA GLN A 81 11.15 -9.74 21.65
C GLN A 81 11.66 -9.51 20.23
N HIS A 82 11.81 -8.26 19.83
CA HIS A 82 12.34 -7.90 18.52
C HIS A 82 13.40 -6.82 18.65
N TYR A 83 14.33 -6.80 17.69
CA TYR A 83 15.41 -5.84 17.58
C TYR A 83 14.95 -4.49 16.99
N CYS A 84 13.70 -4.09 17.23
CA CYS A 84 13.19 -2.81 16.78
C CYS A 84 13.62 -1.71 17.75
N ASP A 85 14.09 -0.60 17.19
CA ASP A 85 14.19 0.67 17.89
C ASP A 85 13.09 1.63 17.37
N HIS A 86 12.93 2.76 18.05
CA HIS A 86 11.92 3.74 17.68
C HIS A 86 12.14 4.37 16.30
N ASN A 87 13.29 4.20 15.63
CA ASN A 87 13.47 4.72 14.26
C ASN A 87 12.55 4.01 13.25
N TRP A 88 12.04 2.83 13.62
CA TRP A 88 11.16 2.00 12.80
C TRP A 88 9.69 2.11 13.20
N ASP A 89 9.32 3.07 14.06
CA ASP A 89 7.93 3.33 14.42
C ASP A 89 7.13 3.74 13.18
N ILE A 90 6.00 3.06 12.97
CA ILE A 90 5.18 3.26 11.77
C ILE A 90 4.26 4.49 11.88
N GLY A 91 3.95 5.05 10.72
CA GLY A 91 3.01 6.15 10.58
C GLY A 91 1.93 5.89 9.54
N VAL A 92 0.84 6.65 9.65
CA VAL A 92 -0.25 6.67 8.67
C VAL A 92 -0.67 8.10 8.35
N THR A 93 -1.04 8.32 7.09
CA THR A 93 -1.86 9.46 6.67
C THR A 93 -3.15 8.93 6.09
N CYS A 94 -4.28 9.32 6.67
CA CYS A 94 -5.61 8.99 6.19
C CYS A 94 -6.23 10.17 5.44
N SER A 95 -7.02 9.84 4.43
CA SER A 95 -7.86 10.78 3.70
C SER A 95 -9.30 10.28 3.68
N GLY A 96 -10.19 11.12 4.21
CA GLY A 96 -11.64 10.99 4.05
C GLY A 96 -11.99 11.50 2.66
N GLU A 97 -12.81 10.72 1.96
CA GLU A 97 -13.02 10.80 0.51
C GLU A 97 -11.89 10.16 -0.30
N GLY A 98 -12.28 9.16 -1.08
CA GLY A 98 -11.53 8.80 -2.26
C GLY A 98 -11.56 10.00 -3.20
N LEU A 99 -10.61 10.92 -3.01
CA LEU A 99 -9.96 11.50 -4.17
C LEU A 99 -9.48 10.31 -4.96
N GLY A 100 -10.23 9.96 -6.02
CA GLY A 100 -9.68 9.10 -7.03
C GLY A 100 -8.31 9.68 -7.39
N ASP A 101 -7.27 8.87 -7.30
CA ASP A 101 -6.04 9.04 -8.07
C ASP A 101 -6.36 8.81 -9.57
N CYS A 102 -7.32 9.59 -10.04
CA CYS A 102 -7.89 9.79 -11.38
C CYS A 102 -8.87 10.97 -11.39
N ALA A 103 -8.63 12.03 -10.62
CA ALA A 103 -9.28 13.33 -10.80
C ALA A 103 -8.36 14.29 -11.58
N GLY A 104 -7.68 13.76 -12.60
CA GLY A 104 -6.81 14.49 -13.53
C GLY A 104 -7.20 14.22 -14.98
N GLY A 105 -8.48 14.46 -15.33
CA GLY A 105 -8.87 14.82 -16.70
C GLY A 105 -8.62 13.84 -17.85
N GLN A 106 -8.65 12.52 -17.67
CA GLN A 106 -8.63 11.58 -18.81
C GLN A 106 -9.83 10.60 -18.80
N PRO A 107 -10.47 10.36 -19.96
CA PRO A 107 -11.75 9.66 -20.08
C PRO A 107 -11.72 8.15 -19.75
N PHE A 108 -10.56 7.55 -19.45
CA PHE A 108 -10.41 6.09 -19.29
C PHE A 108 -9.95 5.61 -17.91
N GLY A 109 -9.87 6.48 -16.89
CA GLY A 109 -9.70 6.10 -15.48
C GLY A 109 -8.49 5.21 -15.14
N CYS A 110 -8.35 4.87 -13.85
CA CYS A 110 -7.31 3.99 -13.33
C CYS A 110 -7.88 2.59 -13.12
N VAL A 111 -7.17 1.53 -13.55
CA VAL A 111 -7.59 0.15 -13.27
C VAL A 111 -7.19 -0.24 -11.84
N ARG A 112 -8.18 -0.56 -10.99
CA ARG A 112 -8.01 -0.80 -9.53
C ARG A 112 -7.57 -2.22 -9.17
N THR A 113 -7.64 -3.16 -10.10
CA THR A 113 -7.55 -4.60 -9.81
C THR A 113 -6.80 -5.32 -10.93
N THR A 114 -5.65 -5.91 -10.61
CA THR A 114 -4.96 -6.86 -11.51
C THR A 114 -5.82 -8.09 -11.82
N ARG A 115 -6.86 -8.36 -11.01
CA ARG A 115 -7.88 -9.40 -11.26
C ARG A 115 -8.80 -9.12 -12.45
N ASP A 116 -8.92 -7.86 -12.89
CA ASP A 116 -9.65 -7.50 -14.11
C ASP A 116 -8.73 -7.39 -15.33
N LEU A 117 -7.40 -7.49 -15.13
CA LEU A 117 -6.48 -7.87 -16.18
C LEU A 117 -6.70 -9.37 -16.41
N ARG A 118 -7.82 -9.73 -17.07
CA ARG A 118 -7.81 -10.91 -17.93
C ARG A 118 -6.74 -10.59 -18.96
N LEU A 119 -5.48 -10.91 -18.63
CA LEU A 119 -4.35 -10.86 -19.54
C LEU A 119 -4.79 -11.68 -20.72
N SER A 120 -5.32 -10.97 -21.70
CA SER A 120 -5.70 -11.57 -22.95
C SER A 120 -4.37 -12.04 -23.51
N PRO A 121 -4.24 -13.30 -23.95
CA PRO A 121 -2.97 -13.85 -24.43
C PRO A 121 -2.47 -13.18 -25.73
N LEU A 122 -3.02 -12.02 -26.09
CA LEU A 122 -2.65 -11.22 -27.24
C LEU A 122 -1.62 -10.17 -26.79
N ALA A 123 -0.43 -10.23 -27.39
CA ALA A 123 0.59 -9.20 -27.27
C ALA A 123 0.00 -7.80 -27.55
N GLY A 124 0.45 -6.80 -26.79
CA GLY A 124 0.00 -5.40 -26.93
C GLY A 124 -1.15 -5.00 -26.00
N PHE A 125 -1.32 -5.71 -24.89
CA PHE A 125 -2.21 -5.30 -23.80
C PHE A 125 -1.53 -4.36 -22.80
N VAL A 126 -0.19 -4.37 -22.72
CA VAL A 126 0.60 -3.51 -21.83
C VAL A 126 1.64 -2.73 -22.62
N ARG A 127 1.92 -1.48 -22.23
CA ARG A 127 3.01 -0.66 -22.77
C ARG A 127 3.64 0.22 -21.69
N LEU A 128 4.89 0.62 -21.94
CA LEU A 128 5.60 1.65 -21.16
C LEU A 128 5.59 2.97 -21.93
N VAL A 129 5.21 4.05 -21.26
CA VAL A 129 5.11 5.39 -21.86
C VAL A 129 5.94 6.39 -21.07
N SER A 130 6.61 7.31 -21.78
CA SER A 130 7.43 8.38 -21.19
C SER A 130 8.58 7.88 -20.30
N GLY A 131 9.25 6.80 -20.71
CA GLY A 131 10.48 6.34 -20.07
C GLY A 131 11.74 6.81 -20.77
N ASP A 132 12.85 6.53 -20.12
CA ASP A 132 14.24 6.69 -20.54
C ASP A 132 14.76 5.52 -21.41
N GLY A 133 13.91 4.55 -21.73
CA GLY A 133 14.21 3.44 -22.64
C GLY A 133 13.00 2.56 -22.95
N ALA A 134 13.22 1.47 -23.70
CA ALA A 134 12.17 0.52 -24.08
C ALA A 134 11.63 -0.30 -22.89
N CYS A 135 12.38 -0.35 -21.78
CA CYS A 135 12.10 -1.16 -20.60
C CYS A 135 11.87 -0.32 -19.33
N SER A 136 11.61 0.97 -19.50
CA SER A 136 11.29 1.87 -18.40
C SER A 136 10.17 2.80 -18.82
N GLY A 137 9.41 3.30 -17.85
CA GLY A 137 8.33 4.26 -18.09
C GLY A 137 7.08 3.96 -17.26
N ARG A 138 6.05 4.75 -17.51
CA ARG A 138 4.72 4.59 -16.91
C ARG A 138 4.01 3.41 -17.56
N VAL A 139 3.50 2.51 -16.74
CA VAL A 139 2.71 1.36 -17.21
C VAL A 139 1.31 1.81 -17.63
N GLU A 140 0.96 1.49 -18.86
CA GLU A 140 -0.40 1.62 -19.39
C GLU A 140 -0.91 0.26 -19.87
N VAL A 141 -2.18 -0.01 -19.57
CA VAL A 141 -2.87 -1.23 -19.97
C VAL A 141 -4.04 -0.90 -20.90
N ARG A 142 -4.33 -1.78 -21.85
CA ARG A 142 -5.37 -1.57 -22.85
C ARG A 142 -6.72 -2.02 -22.31
N GLN A 143 -7.63 -1.07 -22.07
CA GLN A 143 -9.01 -1.37 -21.67
C GLN A 143 -9.98 -1.08 -22.82
N GLY A 144 -10.48 -2.13 -23.46
CA GLY A 144 -11.37 -2.02 -24.63
C GLY A 144 -10.68 -1.33 -25.82
N ARG A 145 -11.12 -0.13 -26.18
CA ARG A 145 -10.52 0.69 -27.26
C ARG A 145 -9.54 1.76 -26.76
N GLY A 146 -9.38 1.91 -25.44
CA GLY A 146 -8.55 2.93 -24.80
C GLY A 146 -7.35 2.36 -24.06
N TRP A 147 -6.48 3.27 -23.61
CA TRP A 147 -5.36 2.98 -22.71
C TRP A 147 -5.64 3.62 -21.35
N ALA A 148 -5.40 2.86 -20.30
CA ALA A 148 -5.61 3.26 -18.92
C ALA A 148 -4.32 3.05 -18.12
N THR A 149 -4.10 3.86 -17.10
CA THR A 149 -2.95 3.72 -16.20
C THR A 149 -3.29 2.79 -15.03
N LEU A 150 -2.27 2.11 -14.51
CA LEU A 150 -2.41 1.34 -13.27
C LEU A 150 -2.21 2.25 -12.05
N CYS A 151 -2.95 1.95 -10.99
CA CYS A 151 -2.88 2.72 -9.75
C CYS A 151 -1.61 2.36 -8.99
N LYS A 152 -0.87 3.37 -8.49
CA LYS A 152 0.39 3.17 -7.78
C LYS A 152 0.28 2.17 -6.62
N ALA A 153 -0.87 2.15 -5.94
CA ALA A 153 -1.15 1.22 -4.85
C ALA A 153 -1.26 -0.27 -5.27
N HIS A 154 -1.31 -0.56 -6.57
CA HIS A 154 -1.55 -1.90 -7.11
C HIS A 154 -0.48 -2.36 -8.13
N VAL A 155 0.60 -1.60 -8.27
CA VAL A 155 1.78 -2.03 -9.02
C VAL A 155 2.85 -2.43 -8.00
N ASP A 156 2.82 -3.69 -7.59
CA ASP A 156 3.85 -4.30 -6.74
C ASP A 156 4.99 -4.91 -7.58
N LEU A 157 6.05 -5.38 -6.91
CA LEU A 157 7.21 -5.99 -7.58
C LEU A 157 6.85 -7.24 -8.39
N ASN A 158 5.85 -8.01 -7.95
CA ASN A 158 5.38 -9.19 -8.69
C ASN A 158 4.71 -8.78 -10.00
N THR A 159 3.88 -7.74 -9.95
CA THR A 159 3.22 -7.15 -11.11
C THR A 159 4.24 -6.58 -12.09
N ALA A 160 5.25 -5.86 -11.58
CA ALA A 160 6.35 -5.35 -12.39
C ALA A 160 7.14 -6.48 -13.08
N HIS A 161 7.43 -7.57 -12.37
CA HIS A 161 8.13 -8.73 -12.94
C HIS A 161 7.36 -9.37 -14.10
N VAL A 162 6.05 -9.53 -13.97
CA VAL A 162 5.19 -10.06 -15.05
C VAL A 162 5.21 -9.13 -16.27
N ILE A 163 5.12 -7.82 -16.06
CA ILE A 163 5.14 -6.83 -17.13
C ILE A 163 6.47 -6.83 -17.87
N CYS A 164 7.60 -6.84 -17.13
CA CYS A 164 8.93 -6.89 -17.75
C CYS A 164 9.12 -8.15 -18.59
N LYS A 165 8.62 -9.30 -18.10
CA LYS A 165 8.67 -10.56 -18.84
C LYS A 165 7.85 -10.54 -20.12
N GLU A 166 6.65 -9.93 -20.10
CA GLU A 166 5.80 -9.78 -21.30
C GLU A 166 6.43 -8.86 -22.35
N LEU A 167 7.09 -7.79 -21.90
CA LEU A 167 7.75 -6.81 -22.76
C LEU A 167 9.14 -7.24 -23.25
N GLY A 168 9.64 -8.40 -22.82
CA GLY A 168 10.97 -8.90 -23.20
C GLY A 168 12.13 -8.12 -22.55
N CYS A 169 11.88 -7.52 -21.40
CA CYS A 169 12.84 -6.69 -20.64
C CYS A 169 13.58 -7.46 -19.54
N GLY A 170 13.38 -8.78 -19.45
CA GLY A 170 13.97 -9.67 -18.45
C GLY A 170 12.97 -10.68 -17.90
#